data_AF-A0A2V8FNY8-F1
#
_entry.id   AF-A0A2V8FNY8-F1
#
_cell.length_a   1.000
_cell.length_b   1.000
_cell.length_c   1.000
_cell.angle_alpha   90.00
_cell.angle_beta   90.00
_cell.angle_gamma   90.00
#
_symmetry.space_group_name_H-M   'P 1'
#
loop_
_entity.id
_entity.type
_entity.pdbx_description
1 polymer ?
#
loop_
_entity_poly.entity_id
_entity_poly.type
_entity_poly.pdbx_seq_one_letter_code
_entity_poly.pdbx_strand_id
1 'polypeptide(L)'
;HGFYDGQRIHRAIPGFVVQWGDPQSRDASKQADWGKGDAAASGKPIGVAEMPRKRTHTKGAVAMAHVGNPALADSQIYVTLADRPDLNGRYTVFGHLISGGDVPERLQVGDVIRKMYVKE
;
A
#
# COMPACT_ATOMS: atom_id res chain seq x y z
N HIS A 1 11.18 -11.61 6.73
CA HIS A 1 11.13 -12.17 5.35
C HIS A 1 10.95 -11.03 4.37
N GLY A 2 11.81 -10.89 3.35
CA GLY A 2 11.78 -9.79 2.35
C GLY A 2 10.60 -9.90 1.37
N PHE A 3 9.38 -10.05 1.87
CA PHE A 3 8.18 -10.28 1.06
C PHE A 3 7.95 -9.16 0.04
N TYR A 4 8.30 -7.92 0.35
CA TYR A 4 8.14 -6.78 -0.55
C TYR A 4 9.35 -6.56 -1.48
N ASP A 5 10.47 -7.23 -1.23
CA ASP A 5 11.70 -7.01 -1.99
C ASP A 5 11.52 -7.47 -3.45
N GLY A 6 11.88 -6.60 -4.39
CA GLY A 6 11.72 -6.79 -5.82
C GLY A 6 10.31 -6.52 -6.34
N GLN A 7 9.32 -6.32 -5.47
CA GLN A 7 7.99 -5.86 -5.90
C GLN A 7 8.07 -4.44 -6.45
N ARG A 8 7.04 -4.03 -7.17
CA ARG A 8 6.94 -2.71 -7.77
C ARG A 8 5.80 -1.90 -7.21
N ILE A 9 5.95 -0.59 -7.33
CA ILE A 9 4.83 0.33 -7.26
C ILE A 9 3.90 0.00 -8.42
N HIS A 10 2.73 -0.57 -8.13
CA HIS A 10 1.76 -0.94 -9.16
C HIS A 10 0.71 0.15 -9.39
N ARG A 11 0.60 1.12 -8.47
CA ARG A 11 -0.33 2.24 -8.60
C ARG A 11 0.26 3.49 -7.93
N ALA A 12 0.40 4.55 -8.70
CA ALA A 12 0.82 5.87 -8.24
C ALA A 12 -0.11 6.91 -8.85
N ILE A 13 -0.85 7.64 -8.02
CA ILE A 13 -1.79 8.67 -8.45
C ILE A 13 -1.38 9.98 -7.74
N PRO A 14 -0.83 10.96 -8.48
CA PRO A 14 -0.43 12.24 -7.91
C PRO A 14 -1.54 12.89 -7.08
N GLY A 15 -1.20 13.39 -5.89
CA GLY A 15 -2.17 14.00 -4.96
C GLY A 15 -3.14 13.00 -4.31
N PHE A 16 -2.98 11.70 -4.52
CA PHE A 16 -3.83 10.68 -3.90
C PHE A 16 -3.01 9.68 -3.09
N VAL A 17 -2.49 8.63 -3.74
CA VAL A 17 -1.76 7.56 -3.08
C VAL A 17 -0.67 6.98 -3.98
N VAL A 18 0.35 6.42 -3.34
CA VAL A 18 1.26 5.45 -3.95
C VAL A 18 1.09 4.10 -3.26
N GLN A 19 0.97 3.02 -4.03
CA GLN A 19 0.54 1.70 -3.54
C GLN A 19 1.41 0.57 -4.12
N TRP A 20 1.69 -0.40 -3.25
CA TRP A 20 2.49 -1.60 -3.53
C TRP A 20 1.96 -2.79 -2.74
N GLY A 21 2.65 -3.93 -2.79
CA GLY A 21 2.32 -5.12 -2.00
C GLY A 21 1.64 -6.24 -2.78
N ASP A 22 1.66 -6.14 -4.10
CA ASP A 22 1.30 -7.21 -5.02
C ASP A 22 2.56 -8.04 -5.38
N PRO A 23 2.62 -9.34 -5.04
CA PRO A 23 3.78 -10.17 -5.34
C PRO A 23 4.01 -10.43 -6.84
N GLN A 24 2.98 -10.35 -7.69
CA GLN A 24 3.10 -10.47 -9.14
C GLN A 24 3.80 -9.28 -9.77
N SER A 25 3.84 -8.14 -9.07
CA SER A 25 4.50 -6.92 -9.54
C SER A 25 6.02 -7.07 -9.77
N ARG A 26 6.61 -8.17 -9.30
CA ARG A 26 7.98 -8.57 -9.66
C ARG A 26 8.15 -8.81 -11.16
N ASP A 27 7.11 -9.36 -11.78
CA ASP A 27 7.08 -9.68 -13.19
C ASP A 27 6.52 -8.50 -13.99
N ALA A 28 7.40 -7.81 -14.70
CA ALA A 28 7.07 -6.69 -15.58
C ALA A 28 6.09 -7.07 -16.70
N SER A 29 6.07 -8.35 -17.12
CA SER A 29 5.16 -8.81 -18.17
C SER A 29 3.69 -8.85 -17.71
N LYS A 30 3.45 -8.84 -16.39
CA LYS A 30 2.11 -8.90 -15.77
C LYS A 30 1.53 -7.53 -15.43
N GLN A 31 2.09 -6.44 -15.97
CA GLN A 31 1.70 -5.08 -15.59
C GLN A 31 0.20 -4.80 -15.71
N ALA A 32 -0.49 -5.42 -16.66
CA ALA A 32 -1.95 -5.27 -16.83
C ALA A 32 -2.75 -5.80 -15.63
N ASP A 33 -2.22 -6.82 -14.94
CA ASP A 33 -2.85 -7.54 -13.85
C ASP A 33 -2.46 -6.99 -12.48
N TRP A 34 -1.46 -6.11 -12.39
CA TRP A 34 -0.94 -5.67 -11.11
C TRP A 34 -2.01 -5.01 -10.23
N GLY A 35 -1.97 -5.35 -8.94
CA GLY A 35 -2.89 -4.88 -7.91
C GLY A 35 -4.29 -5.48 -7.99
N LYS A 36 -4.53 -6.46 -8.88
CA LYS A 36 -5.87 -7.03 -9.14
C LYS A 36 -5.86 -8.55 -9.11
N GLY A 37 -7.02 -9.11 -8.79
CA GLY A 37 -7.23 -10.56 -8.76
C GLY A 37 -6.51 -11.25 -7.60
N ASP A 38 -6.79 -12.54 -7.46
CA ASP A 38 -6.33 -13.33 -6.30
C ASP A 38 -4.80 -13.45 -6.24
N ALA A 39 -4.15 -13.42 -7.39
CA ALA A 39 -2.70 -13.54 -7.45
C ALA A 39 -1.98 -12.26 -7.01
N ALA A 40 -2.68 -11.12 -6.90
CA ALA A 40 -2.14 -9.89 -6.31
C ALA A 40 -2.13 -9.87 -4.78
N ALA A 41 -2.51 -10.99 -4.15
CA ALA A 41 -2.53 -11.22 -2.72
C ALA A 41 -1.32 -12.08 -2.29
N SER A 42 -0.95 -12.05 -1.01
CA SER A 42 0.00 -13.01 -0.42
C SER A 42 -0.60 -14.41 -0.28
N GLY A 43 -1.93 -14.52 -0.38
CA GLY A 43 -2.69 -15.75 -0.15
C GLY A 43 -2.96 -16.01 1.33
N LYS A 44 -2.59 -15.09 2.22
CA LYS A 44 -2.84 -15.17 3.67
C LYS A 44 -3.47 -13.86 4.17
N PRO A 45 -4.77 -13.64 3.90
CA PRO A 45 -5.47 -12.47 4.41
C PRO A 45 -5.26 -12.33 5.92
N ILE A 46 -4.77 -11.17 6.33
CA ILE A 46 -4.65 -10.82 7.75
C ILE A 46 -5.96 -10.24 8.28
N GLY A 47 -6.78 -9.72 7.36
CA GLY A 47 -7.94 -8.91 7.69
C GLY A 47 -7.53 -7.61 8.40
N VAL A 48 -8.42 -6.64 8.38
CA VAL A 48 -8.31 -5.47 9.25
C VAL A 48 -9.62 -5.28 9.96
N ALA A 49 -9.56 -5.06 11.28
CA ALA A 49 -10.67 -4.43 11.98
C ALA A 49 -10.73 -2.96 11.54
N GLU A 50 -11.93 -2.40 11.38
CA GLU A 50 -12.10 -0.95 11.31
C GLU A 50 -11.48 -0.34 12.58
N MET A 51 -10.33 0.32 12.43
CA MET A 51 -9.47 0.75 13.53
C MET A 51 -9.39 2.29 13.59
N PRO A 52 -9.02 2.85 14.75
CA PRO A 52 -9.77 3.83 15.53
C PRO A 52 -9.94 5.21 14.86
N ARG A 53 -11.01 5.93 15.23
CA ARG A 53 -11.28 7.35 14.88
C ARG A 53 -10.10 8.32 15.05
N LYS A 54 -9.05 7.92 15.78
CA LYS A 54 -7.84 8.69 16.06
C LYS A 54 -6.78 8.63 14.94
N ARG A 55 -6.80 7.62 14.08
CA ARG A 55 -5.84 7.50 12.97
C ARG A 55 -6.54 7.83 11.66
N THR A 56 -6.18 8.97 11.10
CA THR A 56 -6.79 9.50 9.88
C THR A 56 -5.79 9.51 8.73
N HIS A 57 -6.32 9.56 7.53
CA HIS A 57 -5.54 9.64 6.30
C HIS A 57 -5.06 11.07 6.05
N THR A 58 -4.16 11.57 6.88
CA THR A 58 -3.40 12.80 6.58
C THR A 58 -2.32 12.50 5.54
N LYS A 59 -1.75 13.51 4.89
CA LYS A 59 -0.58 13.33 4.02
C LYS A 59 0.55 12.58 4.76
N GLY A 60 1.03 11.49 4.16
CA GLY A 60 2.08 10.63 4.73
C GLY A 60 1.58 9.47 5.59
N ALA A 61 0.26 9.31 5.76
CA ALA A 61 -0.32 8.15 6.43
C ALA A 61 -0.07 6.87 5.63
N VAL A 62 0.25 5.78 6.34
CA VAL A 62 0.47 4.44 5.80
C VAL A 62 -0.71 3.55 6.18
N ALA A 63 -1.34 2.94 5.18
CA ALA A 63 -2.59 2.20 5.37
C ALA A 63 -2.68 0.94 4.49
N MET A 64 -3.55 0.01 4.93
CA MET A 64 -3.80 -1.26 4.25
C MET A 64 -4.88 -1.11 3.18
N ALA A 65 -4.60 -1.58 1.96
CA ALA A 65 -5.60 -1.69 0.90
C ALA A 65 -6.39 -3.01 1.02
N HIS A 66 -7.64 -2.97 0.54
CA HIS A 66 -8.48 -4.17 0.35
C HIS A 66 -9.55 -3.91 -0.72
N VAL A 67 -10.10 -4.99 -1.28
CA VAL A 67 -11.11 -4.99 -2.35
C VAL A 67 -12.54 -4.84 -1.80
N GLY A 68 -12.77 -3.85 -0.94
CA GLY A 68 -14.10 -3.53 -0.40
C GLY A 68 -14.58 -4.43 0.75
N ASN A 69 -13.96 -5.59 0.98
CA ASN A 69 -14.16 -6.39 2.19
C ASN A 69 -12.92 -6.27 3.12
N PRO A 70 -13.03 -5.60 4.28
CA PRO A 70 -11.93 -5.47 5.24
C PRO A 70 -11.35 -6.80 5.73
N ALA A 71 -12.16 -7.87 5.76
CA ALA A 71 -11.70 -9.20 6.14
C ALA A 71 -10.73 -9.82 5.11
N LEU A 72 -10.71 -9.29 3.87
CA LEU A 72 -9.81 -9.70 2.79
C LEU A 72 -8.58 -8.80 2.65
N ALA A 73 -8.36 -7.85 3.58
CA ALA A 73 -7.11 -7.11 3.61
C ALA A 73 -5.93 -8.09 3.79
N ASP A 74 -4.91 -7.93 2.95
CA ASP A 74 -3.79 -8.85 2.87
C ASP A 74 -2.45 -8.10 2.87
N SER A 75 -1.76 -8.03 1.74
CA SER A 75 -0.39 -7.50 1.68
C SER A 75 -0.26 -6.16 1.00
N GLN A 76 -1.32 -5.61 0.41
CA GLN A 76 -1.22 -4.34 -0.30
C GLN A 76 -1.25 -3.15 0.67
N ILE A 77 -0.26 -2.27 0.54
CA ILE A 77 -0.04 -1.10 1.39
C ILE A 77 0.00 0.14 0.51
N TYR A 78 -0.50 1.26 1.02
CA TYR A 78 -0.34 2.55 0.38
C TYR A 78 0.09 3.65 1.34
N VAL A 79 0.64 4.71 0.76
CA VAL A 79 0.91 5.99 1.41
C VAL A 79 0.04 7.07 0.77
N THR A 80 -0.61 7.90 1.58
CA THR A 80 -1.36 9.06 1.12
C THR A 80 -0.44 10.23 0.76
N LEU A 81 -0.65 10.84 -0.40
CA LEU A 81 0.13 11.98 -0.89
C LEU A 81 -0.52 13.34 -0.58
N ALA A 82 -1.76 13.32 -0.08
CA ALA A 82 -2.52 14.46 0.41
C ALA A 82 -3.46 14.00 1.53
N ASP A 83 -4.13 14.93 2.20
CA ASP A 83 -5.19 14.59 3.15
C ASP A 83 -6.37 13.94 2.42
N ARG A 84 -6.78 12.75 2.87
CA ARG A 84 -7.83 11.92 2.28
C ARG A 84 -8.91 11.54 3.30
N PRO A 85 -9.66 12.52 3.83
CA PRO A 85 -10.71 12.25 4.82
C PRO A 85 -11.80 11.30 4.29
N ASP A 86 -11.95 11.19 2.97
CA ASP A 86 -12.85 10.25 2.29
C ASP A 86 -12.49 8.77 2.50
N LEU A 87 -11.25 8.47 2.91
CA LEU A 87 -10.79 7.12 3.24
C LEU A 87 -10.94 6.77 4.72
N ASN A 88 -11.21 7.76 5.58
CA ASN A 88 -11.34 7.53 7.03
C ASN A 88 -12.50 6.59 7.34
N GLY A 89 -12.26 5.64 8.25
CA GLY A 89 -13.23 4.61 8.60
C GLY A 89 -13.44 3.53 7.54
N ARG A 90 -12.91 3.70 6.32
CA ARG A 90 -13.02 2.71 5.24
C ARG A 90 -11.78 1.85 5.09
N TYR A 91 -10.62 2.39 5.45
CA TYR A 91 -9.33 1.70 5.38
C TYR A 91 -8.54 1.91 6.66
N THR A 92 -7.70 0.93 7.00
CA THR A 92 -6.97 0.92 8.27
C THR A 92 -5.60 1.58 8.13
N VAL A 93 -5.45 2.75 8.75
CA VAL A 93 -4.16 3.42 8.96
C VAL A 93 -3.41 2.76 10.10
N PHE A 94 -2.18 2.33 9.84
CA PHE A 94 -1.34 1.64 10.82
C PHE A 94 0.02 2.32 11.05
N GLY A 95 0.40 3.29 10.21
CA GLY A 95 1.66 4.01 10.35
C GLY A 95 1.62 5.41 9.74
N HIS A 96 2.73 6.12 9.88
CA HIS A 96 2.94 7.42 9.27
C HIS A 96 4.42 7.56 8.89
N LEU A 97 4.70 8.20 7.76
CA LEU A 97 6.07 8.53 7.39
C LEU A 97 6.69 9.48 8.41
N ILE A 98 7.94 9.17 8.80
CA ILE A 98 8.72 9.99 9.74
C ILE A 98 9.91 10.67 9.06
N SER A 99 10.27 10.24 7.85
CA SER A 99 11.37 10.77 7.05
C SER A 99 11.14 10.49 5.56
N GLY A 100 11.84 11.21 4.69
CA GLY A 100 11.74 11.05 3.22
C GLY A 100 10.35 11.39 2.66
N GLY A 101 9.66 12.38 3.23
CA GLY A 101 8.27 12.71 2.88
C GLY A 101 8.07 13.16 1.42
N ASP A 102 9.13 13.55 0.73
CA ASP A 102 9.18 13.93 -0.69
C ASP A 102 9.43 12.74 -1.63
N VAL A 103 9.84 11.58 -1.10
CA VAL A 103 10.09 10.38 -1.90
C VAL A 103 8.80 9.80 -2.50
N PRO A 104 7.71 9.59 -1.73
CA PRO A 104 6.46 9.04 -2.26
C PRO A 104 5.87 9.80 -3.44
N GLU A 105 6.02 11.13 -3.47
CA GLU A 105 5.49 11.99 -4.55
C GLU A 105 6.25 11.82 -5.87
N ARG A 106 7.49 11.32 -5.80
CA ARG A 106 8.36 11.09 -6.96
C ARG A 106 8.26 9.68 -7.50
N LEU A 107 7.63 8.77 -6.75
CA LEU A 107 7.47 7.38 -7.16
C LEU A 107 6.50 7.25 -8.33
N GLN A 108 6.87 6.39 -9.28
CA GLN A 108 6.10 6.10 -10.48
C GLN A 108 5.73 4.62 -10.53
N VAL A 109 4.68 4.31 -11.31
CA VAL A 109 4.34 2.90 -11.59
C VAL A 109 5.55 2.22 -12.24
N GLY A 110 5.93 1.07 -11.68
CA GLY A 110 7.10 0.30 -12.12
C GLY A 110 8.35 0.48 -11.26
N ASP A 111 8.41 1.50 -10.41
CA ASP A 111 9.53 1.67 -9.47
C ASP A 111 9.67 0.47 -8.53
N VAL A 112 10.92 0.07 -8.25
CA VAL A 112 11.23 -1.17 -7.55
C VAL A 112 11.47 -0.92 -6.06
N ILE A 113 10.78 -1.68 -5.22
CA ILE A 113 11.09 -1.81 -3.80
C ILE A 113 12.35 -2.67 -3.69
N ARG A 114 13.51 -2.03 -3.53
CA ARG A 114 14.78 -2.75 -3.43
C ARG A 114 14.88 -3.56 -2.14
N LYS A 115 14.38 -3.00 -1.03
CA LYS A 115 14.41 -3.64 0.28
C LYS A 115 13.36 -3.03 1.20
N MET A 116 12.65 -3.87 1.94
CA MET A 116 11.74 -3.46 3.02
C MET A 116 11.96 -4.34 4.25
N TYR A 117 12.13 -3.71 5.41
CA TYR A 117 12.39 -4.41 6.66
C TYR A 117 11.77 -3.64 7.82
N VAL A 118 11.49 -4.37 8.91
CA VAL A 118 11.15 -3.79 10.20
C VAL A 118 12.44 -3.72 11.00
N LYS A 119 12.71 -2.57 11.61
CA LYS A 119 13.82 -2.38 12.54
C LYS A 119 13.26 -2.44 13.95
N GLU A 120 13.79 -3.34 14.77
CA GLU A 120 13.56 -3.37 16.22
C GLU A 120 14.31 -2.23 16.93
#